data_AF-A0A3Q9WMM1-F1
#
_entry.id   AF-A0A3Q9WMM1-F1
#
_cell.length_a   1.000
_cell.length_b   1.000
_cell.length_c   1.000
_cell.angle_alpha   90.00
_cell.angle_beta   90.00
_cell.angle_gamma   90.00
#
_symmetry.space_group_name_H-M   'P 1'
#
loop_
_entity.id
_entity.type
_entity.pdbx_description
1 polymer ?
#
loop_
_entity_poly.entity_id
_entity_poly.type
_entity_poly.pdbx_seq_one_letter_code
_entity_poly.pdbx_strand_id
1 'polypeptide(L)'
;MFIEGNKYLRLTAVPVRKGLFAKGEYTYEVLAHPGASRVVDATHLADAVGVGPHGPWNDLQECQRTADRLFEEGRKKDWVEYGTAIVVSEE
;
A
#
# COMPACT_ATOMS: atom_id res chain seq x y z
N MET A 1 -14.49 0.51 7.75
CA MET A 1 -15.41 0.68 6.60
C MET A 1 -14.72 1.50 5.53
N PHE A 2 -14.71 1.04 4.28
CA PHE A 2 -14.17 1.79 3.15
C PHE A 2 -15.14 2.90 2.72
N ILE A 3 -14.59 4.07 2.41
CA ILE A 3 -15.34 5.22 1.91
C ILE A 3 -15.25 5.20 0.39
N GLU A 4 -16.40 5.29 -0.28
CA GLU A 4 -16.45 5.36 -1.74
C GLU A 4 -15.69 6.59 -2.25
N GLY A 5 -14.83 6.40 -3.26
CA GLY A 5 -13.98 7.45 -3.82
C GLY A 5 -12.64 7.63 -3.10
N ASN A 6 -12.47 7.07 -1.90
CA ASN A 6 -11.16 6.99 -1.26
C ASN A 6 -10.31 5.87 -1.87
N LYS A 7 -9.00 6.02 -1.76
CA LYS A 7 -8.03 5.04 -2.23
C LYS A 7 -7.38 4.39 -1.03
N TYR A 8 -7.17 3.09 -1.11
CA TYR A 8 -6.56 2.34 -0.03
C TYR A 8 -5.41 1.49 -0.57
N LEU A 9 -4.39 1.29 0.25
CA LEU A 9 -3.29 0.39 -0.06
C LEU A 9 -2.99 -0.52 1.13
N ARG A 10 -2.56 -1.75 0.84
CA ARG A 10 -1.93 -2.63 1.83
C ARG A 10 -0.75 -3.33 1.21
N LEU A 11 0.23 -3.68 2.03
CA LEU A 11 1.39 -4.42 1.59
C LEU A 11 1.08 -5.91 1.62
N THR A 12 1.36 -6.63 0.53
CA THR A 12 1.08 -8.07 0.40
C THR A 12 2.34 -8.91 0.36
N ALA A 13 3.48 -8.33 -0.05
CA ALA A 13 4.77 -8.98 -0.02
C ALA A 13 5.91 -7.97 0.17
N VAL A 14 6.98 -8.42 0.83
CA VAL A 14 8.25 -7.72 0.96
C VAL A 14 9.38 -8.58 0.41
N PRO A 15 10.46 -7.98 -0.11
CA PRO A 15 11.65 -8.72 -0.49
C PRO A 15 12.24 -9.46 0.72
N VAL A 16 12.42 -10.77 0.59
CA VAL A 16 13.06 -11.57 1.63
C VAL A 16 14.57 -11.40 1.49
N ARG A 17 15.21 -10.81 2.51
CA ARG A 17 16.68 -10.72 2.58
C ARG A 17 17.23 -11.96 3.28
N LYS A 18 18.05 -12.74 2.56
CA LYS A 18 18.89 -13.80 3.15
C LYS A 18 20.35 -13.55 2.74
N GLY A 19 21.13 -12.97 3.65
CA GLY A 19 22.54 -12.62 3.41
C GLY A 19 22.70 -11.42 2.46
N LEU A 20 23.70 -11.47 1.58
CA LEU A 20 23.98 -10.42 0.56
C LEU A 20 22.94 -10.36 -0.57
N PHE A 21 21.96 -11.28 -0.59
CA PHE A 21 20.95 -11.35 -1.64
C PHE A 21 19.55 -11.04 -1.08
N ALA A 22 18.90 -10.04 -1.67
CA ALA A 22 17.47 -9.83 -1.54
C ALA A 22 16.76 -10.58 -2.68
N LYS A 23 15.71 -11.34 -2.36
CA LYS A 23 14.86 -12.01 -3.36
C LYS A 23 13.42 -11.56 -3.19
N GLY A 24 12.79 -11.19 -4.30
CA GLY A 24 11.41 -10.67 -4.34
C GLY A 24 11.37 -9.14 -4.39
N GLU A 25 10.15 -8.61 -4.47
CA GLU A 25 9.88 -7.18 -4.57
C GLU A 25 8.77 -6.79 -3.61
N TYR A 26 8.72 -5.51 -3.25
CA TYR A 26 7.57 -4.96 -2.52
C TYR A 26 6.35 -5.01 -3.42
N THR A 27 5.30 -5.66 -2.96
CA THR A 27 4.03 -5.78 -3.69
C THR A 27 2.91 -5.22 -2.83
N TYR A 28 2.07 -4.40 -3.44
CA TYR A 28 0.95 -3.72 -2.81
C TYR A 28 -0.35 -4.15 -3.45
N GLU A 29 -1.39 -4.29 -2.65
CA GLU A 29 -2.76 -4.33 -3.13
C GLU A 29 -3.39 -2.95 -2.94
N VAL A 30 -4.01 -2.45 -4.00
CA VAL A 30 -4.57 -1.09 -4.06
C VAL A 30 -6.04 -1.18 -4.41
N LEU A 31 -6.88 -0.58 -3.57
CA LEU A 31 -8.30 -0.39 -3.80
C LEU A 31 -8.52 1.08 -4.17
N ALA A 32 -8.63 1.36 -5.47
CA ALA A 32 -8.82 2.72 -5.99
C ALA A 32 -10.14 2.92 -6.75
N HIS A 33 -10.85 1.82 -7.04
CA HIS A 33 -12.15 1.83 -7.72
C HIS A 33 -13.15 1.02 -6.90
N PRO A 34 -14.44 1.41 -6.88
CA PRO A 34 -15.46 0.65 -6.18
C PRO A 34 -15.49 -0.81 -6.64
N GLY A 35 -15.32 -1.73 -5.68
CA GLY A 35 -15.45 -3.18 -5.92
C GLY A 35 -14.28 -3.88 -6.60
N ALA A 36 -13.16 -3.19 -6.86
CA ALA A 36 -11.98 -3.81 -7.47
C ALA A 36 -10.67 -3.37 -6.81
N SER A 37 -9.96 -4.34 -6.23
CA SER A 37 -8.55 -4.19 -5.85
C SER A 37 -7.64 -4.69 -6.97
N ARG A 38 -6.45 -4.09 -7.09
CA ARG A 38 -5.38 -4.55 -7.99
C ARG A 38 -4.08 -4.73 -7.24
N VAL A 39 -3.29 -5.71 -7.65
CA VAL A 39 -1.97 -5.95 -7.09
C VAL A 39 -0.92 -5.31 -8.02
N VAL A 40 -0.02 -4.52 -7.45
CA VAL A 40 1.03 -3.78 -8.16
C VAL A 40 2.35 -3.87 -7.41
N ASP A 41 3.47 -3.78 -8.13
CA ASP A 41 4.78 -3.60 -7.50
C ASP A 41 4.97 -2.15 -7.00
N ALA A 42 6.05 -1.91 -6.25
CA ALA A 42 6.39 -0.60 -5.73
C ALA A 42 6.62 0.48 -6.81
N THR A 43 7.05 0.11 -8.02
CA THR A 43 7.29 1.07 -9.12
C THR A 43 6.00 1.60 -9.71
N HIS A 44 4.94 0.79 -9.69
CA HIS A 44 3.61 1.15 -10.18
C HIS A 44 2.68 1.68 -9.09
N LEU A 45 3.08 1.66 -7.81
CA LEU A 45 2.23 2.09 -6.70
C LEU A 45 1.75 3.53 -6.82
N ALA A 46 2.63 4.46 -7.21
CA ALA A 46 2.28 5.88 -7.34
C ALA A 46 1.17 6.10 -8.38
N ASP A 47 1.34 5.54 -9.58
CA ASP A 47 0.27 5.51 -10.59
C ASP A 47 -0.98 4.80 -10.07
N ALA A 48 -0.78 3.74 -9.27
CA ALA A 48 -1.88 2.93 -8.77
C ALA A 48 -2.86 3.72 -7.90
N VAL A 49 -2.31 4.62 -7.07
CA VAL A 49 -3.06 5.56 -6.22
C VAL A 49 -3.28 6.92 -6.88
N GLY A 50 -2.90 7.09 -8.15
CA GLY A 50 -3.10 8.33 -8.91
C GLY A 50 -2.20 9.50 -8.49
N VAL A 51 -1.01 9.21 -7.95
CA VAL A 51 0.05 10.19 -7.69
C VAL A 51 0.79 10.47 -8.99
N GLY A 52 0.57 11.67 -9.54
CA GLY A 52 1.34 12.17 -10.67
C GLY A 52 2.73 12.68 -10.27
N PRO A 53 3.55 13.13 -11.25
CA PRO A 53 4.91 13.60 -11.00
C PRO A 53 5.02 14.74 -9.98
N HIS A 54 4.00 15.60 -9.89
CA HIS A 54 3.92 16.71 -8.93
C HIS A 54 2.92 16.45 -7.79
N GLY A 55 2.52 15.20 -7.60
CA GLY A 55 1.56 14.80 -6.57
C GLY A 55 2.16 14.82 -5.15
N PRO A 56 1.33 14.53 -4.13
CA PRO A 56 1.79 14.52 -2.75
C PRO A 56 2.54 13.22 -2.45
N TRP A 57 3.82 13.20 -2.83
CA TRP A 57 4.74 12.08 -2.60
C TRP A 57 5.01 11.81 -1.12
N ASN A 58 4.84 12.81 -0.25
CA ASN A 58 5.01 12.67 1.19
C ASN A 58 3.90 11.78 1.77
N ASP A 59 2.64 12.03 1.39
CA ASP A 59 1.49 11.22 1.81
C ASP A 59 1.65 9.77 1.36
N LEU A 60 2.17 9.56 0.15
CA LEU A 60 2.47 8.22 -0.36
C LEU A 60 3.53 7.52 0.50
N GLN A 61 4.64 8.19 0.81
CA GLN A 61 5.69 7.64 1.66
C GLN A 61 5.20 7.33 3.08
N GLU A 62 4.37 8.19 3.65
CA GLU A 62 3.75 7.96 4.96
C GLU A 62 2.85 6.72 4.93
N CYS A 63 1.99 6.61 3.91
CA CYS A 63 1.15 5.42 3.75
C CYS A 63 1.96 4.14 3.54
N GLN A 64 3.07 4.20 2.78
CA GLN A 64 3.97 3.07 2.60
C GLN A 64 4.61 2.62 3.92
N ARG A 65 5.06 3.56 4.76
CA ARG A 65 5.61 3.24 6.09
C ARG A 65 4.57 2.60 6.99
N THR A 66 3.34 3.12 6.98
CA THR A 66 2.24 2.53 7.75
C THR A 66 1.91 1.11 7.26
N ALA A 67 1.84 0.89 5.95
CA ALA A 67 1.57 -0.43 5.37
C ALA A 67 2.68 -1.44 5.66
N ASP A 68 3.94 -1.01 5.62
CA ASP A 68 5.11 -1.82 6.00
C ASP A 68 5.04 -2.24 7.47
N ARG A 69 4.81 -1.28 8.38
CA ARG A 69 4.62 -1.57 9.81
C ARG A 69 3.49 -2.59 10.04
N LEU A 70 2.33 -2.41 9.39
CA LEU A 70 1.21 -3.34 9.51
C LEU A 70 1.58 -4.75 9.01
N PHE A 71 2.35 -4.86 7.93
CA PHE A 71 2.80 -6.13 7.42
C PHE A 71 3.75 -6.84 8.39
N GLU A 72 4.70 -6.10 8.98
CA GLU A 72 5.63 -6.59 10.00
C GLU A 72 4.90 -7.05 11.28
N GLU A 73 3.85 -6.32 11.68
CA GLU A 73 2.95 -6.68 12.79
C GLU A 73 2.05 -7.89 12.48
N GLY A 74 2.09 -8.42 11.25
CA GLY A 74 1.23 -9.54 10.81
C GLY A 74 -0.21 -9.11 10.47
N ARG A 75 -0.51 -7.82 10.51
CA ARG A 75 -1.83 -7.21 10.22
C ARG A 75 -2.07 -7.04 8.72
N LYS A 76 -1.83 -8.10 7.95
CA LYS A 76 -1.85 -8.08 6.47
C LYS A 76 -3.22 -7.85 5.84
N LYS A 77 -4.29 -7.94 6.64
CA LYS A 77 -5.67 -7.66 6.19
C LYS A 77 -6.03 -6.18 6.31
N ASP A 78 -5.27 -5.42 7.08
CA ASP A 78 -5.55 -4.02 7.31
C ASP A 78 -5.09 -3.17 6.13
N TRP A 79 -5.90 -2.18 5.81
CA TRP A 79 -5.72 -1.24 4.72
C TRP A 79 -5.30 0.12 5.25
N VAL A 80 -4.55 0.85 4.45
CA VAL A 80 -4.15 2.23 4.74
C VAL A 80 -4.84 3.14 3.75
N GLU A 81 -5.62 4.10 4.25
CA GLU A 81 -6.24 5.12 3.43
C GLU A 81 -5.20 6.12 2.91
N TYR A 82 -5.15 6.27 1.60
CA TYR A 82 -4.27 7.21 0.94
C TYR A 82 -4.72 8.66 1.19
N GLY A 83 -3.77 9.53 1.55
CA GLY A 83 -4.01 10.94 1.86
C GLY A 83 -4.25 11.23 3.35
N THR A 84 -4.58 10.22 4.15
CA THR A 84 -4.77 10.36 5.61
C THR A 84 -3.93 9.40 6.44
N ALA A 85 -3.38 8.34 5.82
CA ALA A 85 -2.66 7.25 6.48
C ALA A 85 -3.47 6.53 7.58
N ILE A 86 -4.81 6.69 7.58
CA ILE A 86 -5.71 6.04 8.53
C ILE A 86 -5.77 4.55 8.22
N VAL A 87 -5.67 3.72 9.27
CA VAL A 87 -5.78 2.27 9.15
C VAL A 87 -7.23 1.83 9.21
N VAL A 88 -7.66 1.03 8.24
CA VAL A 88 -9.00 0.46 8.12
C VAL A 88 -8.89 -1.07 8.11
N SER A 89 -9.49 -1.73 9.08
CA SER A 89 -9.57 -3.18 9.12
C SER A 89 -10.75 -3.70 8.29
N GLU A 90 -10.54 -4.77 7.54
CA GLU A 90 -11.64 -5.64 7.09
C GLU A 90 -12.08 -6.48 8.31
N GLU A 91 -13.34 -6.30 8.74
CA GLU A 91 -13.96 -7.12 9.79
C GLU A 91 -14.08 -8.60 9.37
#